data_AF-A0A920LHJ2-F1
#
_entry.id   AF-A0A920LHJ2-F1
#
_cell.length_a   1.000
_cell.length_b   1.000
_cell.length_c   1.000
_cell.angle_alpha   90.00
_cell.angle_beta   90.00
_cell.angle_gamma   90.00
#
_symmetry.space_group_name_H-M   'P 1'
#
loop_
_entity.id
_entity.type
_entity.pdbx_description
1 polymer ?
#
loop_
_entity_poly.entity_id
_entity_poly.type
_entity_poly.pdbx_seq_one_letter_code
_entity_poly.pdbx_strand_id
1 'polypeptide(L)'
;MVEVLYATGMRVSELINLKLSDLRLSRRILNVIGKGNKQRIIPITSRAHDIIIKWMNYIPENSIYLFPSYGINGHITRDAVNKLLADISLNTDIDRKRLTPHKLRHAFATHIMNRGADLRVVQELLGHSSISTTEIYTHILDTRLIDLLKKSHPLSKDGI
;
A
#
# COMPACT_ATOMS: atom_id res chain seq x y z
N MET A 1 -0.90 4.02 -8.31
CA MET A 1 -0.34 2.67 -8.07
C MET A 1 0.97 2.67 -7.29
N VAL A 2 2.06 3.24 -7.84
CA VAL A 2 3.40 3.22 -7.20
C VAL A 2 3.38 3.80 -5.79
N GLU A 3 2.72 4.95 -5.62
CA GLU A 3 2.50 5.57 -4.31
C GLU A 3 1.86 4.60 -3.30
N VAL A 4 0.81 3.89 -3.70
CA VAL A 4 0.09 2.96 -2.81
C VAL A 4 1.00 1.78 -2.42
N LEU A 5 1.74 1.21 -3.38
CA LEU A 5 2.72 0.14 -3.09
C LEU A 5 3.76 0.61 -2.08
N TYR A 6 4.33 1.79 -2.30
CA TYR A 6 5.38 2.32 -1.45
C TYR A 6 4.84 2.74 -0.08
N ALA A 7 3.69 3.40 -0.01
CA ALA A 7 3.07 3.88 1.23
C ALA A 7 2.55 2.78 2.17
N THR A 8 2.35 1.57 1.67
CA THR A 8 1.70 0.49 2.42
C THR A 8 2.54 -0.76 2.57
N GLY A 9 3.58 -0.93 1.75
CA GLY A 9 4.37 -2.17 1.69
C GLY A 9 3.55 -3.40 1.28
N MET A 10 2.34 -3.25 0.73
CA MET A 10 1.50 -4.38 0.34
C MET A 10 2.13 -5.18 -0.81
N ARG A 11 1.74 -6.46 -0.94
CA ARG A 11 2.17 -7.30 -2.05
C ARG A 11 1.51 -6.82 -3.34
N VAL A 12 2.15 -7.04 -4.48
CA VAL A 12 1.53 -6.74 -5.79
C VAL A 12 0.21 -7.49 -5.99
N SER A 13 0.10 -8.72 -5.48
CA SER A 13 -1.16 -9.48 -5.52
C SER A 13 -2.27 -8.84 -4.69
N GLU A 14 -1.93 -8.15 -3.60
CA GLU A 14 -2.88 -7.42 -2.77
C GLU A 14 -3.31 -6.14 -3.49
N LEU A 15 -2.35 -5.41 -4.08
CA LEU A 15 -2.61 -4.19 -4.84
C LEU A 15 -3.60 -4.40 -5.99
N ILE A 16 -3.35 -5.41 -6.84
CA ILE A 16 -4.18 -5.63 -8.03
C ILE A 16 -5.59 -6.13 -7.69
N ASN A 17 -5.77 -6.73 -6.51
CA ASN A 17 -7.07 -7.22 -6.03
C ASN A 17 -7.79 -6.22 -5.13
N LEU A 18 -7.21 -5.03 -4.87
CA LEU A 18 -7.78 -4.05 -3.96
C LEU A 18 -9.07 -3.47 -4.54
N LYS A 19 -10.17 -3.58 -3.80
CA LYS A 19 -11.50 -3.11 -4.21
C LYS A 19 -11.79 -1.72 -3.67
N LEU A 20 -12.72 -1.02 -4.31
CA LEU A 20 -13.24 0.25 -3.79
C LEU A 20 -13.88 0.07 -2.41
N SER A 21 -14.53 -1.07 -2.17
CA SER A 21 -15.09 -1.47 -0.87
C SER A 21 -14.06 -1.67 0.22
N ASP A 22 -12.78 -1.78 -0.11
CA ASP A 22 -11.68 -1.97 0.83
C ASP A 22 -11.12 -0.62 1.32
N LEU A 23 -11.49 0.48 0.66
CA LEU A 23 -11.06 1.83 1.02
C LEU A 23 -11.97 2.36 2.14
N ARG A 24 -11.36 2.84 3.23
CA ARG A 24 -12.05 3.60 4.27
C ARG A 24 -11.41 4.98 4.32
N LEU A 25 -11.63 5.76 3.26
CA LEU A 25 -10.93 7.03 3.00
C LEU A 25 -11.17 8.07 4.10
N SER A 26 -12.38 8.14 4.67
CA SER A 26 -12.68 9.02 5.81
C SER A 26 -11.80 8.75 7.03
N ARG A 27 -11.31 7.51 7.17
CA ARG A 27 -10.39 7.08 8.23
C ARG A 27 -8.94 6.96 7.76
N ARG A 28 -8.64 7.23 6.48
CA ARG A 28 -7.32 7.04 5.85
C ARG A 28 -6.73 5.65 6.11
N ILE A 29 -7.54 4.61 5.93
CA ILE A 29 -7.11 3.22 6.07
C ILE A 29 -7.56 2.37 4.86
N LEU A 30 -6.81 1.30 4.60
CA LEU A 30 -7.12 0.25 3.63
C LEU A 30 -7.32 -1.08 4.35
N ASN A 31 -8.38 -1.80 4.01
CA ASN A 31 -8.60 -3.16 4.48
C ASN A 31 -7.99 -4.14 3.47
N VAL A 32 -6.92 -4.84 3.83
CA VAL A 32 -6.19 -5.72 2.91
C VAL A 32 -6.35 -7.18 3.32
N ILE A 33 -6.73 -8.02 2.35
CA ILE A 33 -6.79 -9.47 2.50
C ILE A 33 -5.49 -10.07 1.96
N GLY A 34 -4.69 -10.64 2.87
CA GLY A 34 -3.43 -11.31 2.56
C GLY A 34 -3.55 -12.82 2.36
N LYS A 35 -2.40 -13.50 2.35
CA LYS A 35 -2.31 -14.97 2.23
C LYS A 35 -3.10 -15.66 3.35
N GLY A 36 -3.86 -16.69 3.00
CA GLY A 36 -4.68 -17.46 3.95
C GLY A 36 -5.92 -16.71 4.43
N ASN A 37 -6.44 -15.78 3.62
CA ASN A 37 -7.61 -14.93 3.93
C ASN A 37 -7.45 -14.07 5.20
N LYS A 38 -6.21 -13.83 5.62
CA LYS A 38 -5.92 -12.99 6.78
C LYS A 38 -6.14 -11.53 6.43
N GLN A 39 -7.04 -10.87 7.16
CA GLN A 39 -7.31 -9.45 7.00
C GLN A 39 -6.36 -8.62 7.84
N ARG A 40 -5.97 -7.45 7.35
CA ARG A 40 -5.26 -6.43 8.12
C ARG A 40 -5.68 -5.05 7.68
N ILE A 41 -5.58 -4.09 8.59
CA ILE A 41 -5.80 -2.68 8.32
C ILE A 41 -4.45 -2.02 8.08
N ILE A 42 -4.31 -1.28 6.98
CA ILE A 42 -3.10 -0.52 6.67
C ILE A 42 -3.45 0.97 6.66
N PRO A 43 -2.87 1.78 7.56
CA PRO A 43 -3.00 3.23 7.48
C PRO A 43 -2.30 3.76 6.23
N ILE A 44 -2.84 4.81 5.62
CA ILE A 44 -2.22 5.48 4.48
C ILE A 44 -1.84 6.92 4.82
N THR A 45 -0.75 7.39 4.21
CA THR A 45 -0.30 8.78 4.33
C THR A 45 -1.31 9.73 3.67
N SER A 46 -1.29 11.02 4.06
CA SER A 46 -2.12 12.05 3.41
C SER A 46 -1.91 12.07 1.89
N ARG A 47 -0.66 11.95 1.45
CA ARG A 47 -0.33 11.91 0.03
C ARG A 47 -0.92 10.71 -0.70
N ALA A 48 -0.84 9.51 -0.12
CA ALA A 48 -1.44 8.32 -0.70
C ALA A 48 -2.97 8.45 -0.78
N HIS A 49 -3.58 8.99 0.27
CA HIS A 49 -5.01 9.32 0.30
C HIS A 49 -5.40 10.28 -0.84
N ASP A 50 -4.69 11.39 -1.00
CA ASP A 50 -5.01 12.40 -2.01
C ASP A 50 -4.81 11.86 -3.44
N ILE A 51 -3.79 11.05 -3.66
CA ILE A 51 -3.55 10.37 -4.94
C ILE A 51 -4.66 9.35 -5.21
N ILE A 52 -5.13 8.61 -4.21
CA ILE A 52 -6.25 7.67 -4.37
C ILE A 52 -7.53 8.43 -4.75
N ILE A 53 -7.87 9.52 -4.06
CA ILE A 53 -9.04 10.34 -4.39
C ILE A 53 -8.96 10.87 -5.82
N LYS A 54 -7.80 11.43 -6.21
CA LYS A 54 -7.60 11.91 -7.59
C LYS A 54 -7.74 10.80 -8.61
N TRP A 55 -7.22 9.61 -8.29
CA TRP A 55 -7.29 8.45 -9.17
C TRP A 55 -8.72 7.92 -9.34
N MET A 56 -9.55 7.99 -8.30
CA MET A 56 -10.94 7.52 -8.36
C MET A 56 -11.78 8.22 -9.42
N ASN A 57 -11.45 9.46 -9.78
CA ASN A 57 -12.12 10.19 -10.87
C ASN A 57 -11.91 9.55 -12.27
N TYR A 58 -10.94 8.64 -12.40
CA TYR A 58 -10.64 7.95 -13.65
C TYR A 58 -11.12 6.49 -13.66
N ILE A 59 -11.76 6.04 -12.58
CA ILE A 59 -12.25 4.66 -12.47
C ILE A 59 -13.63 4.59 -13.13
N PRO A 60 -13.85 3.64 -14.06
CA PRO A 60 -15.18 3.43 -14.65
C PRO A 60 -16.22 3.13 -13.56
N GLU A 61 -17.43 3.67 -13.70
CA GLU A 61 -18.50 3.55 -12.70
C GLU A 61 -18.86 2.10 -12.35
N ASN A 62 -18.74 1.20 -13.31
CA ASN A 62 -19.03 -0.22 -13.14
C ASN A 62 -17.86 -1.03 -12.54
N SER A 63 -16.71 -0.40 -12.29
CA SER A 63 -15.57 -1.10 -11.71
C SER A 63 -15.68 -1.21 -10.19
N ILE A 64 -15.40 -2.40 -9.67
CA ILE A 64 -15.26 -2.65 -8.24
C ILE A 64 -13.81 -2.54 -7.76
N TYR A 65 -12.84 -2.47 -8.67
CA TYR A 65 -11.41 -2.51 -8.36
C TYR A 65 -10.81 -1.10 -8.33
N LEU A 66 -9.84 -0.87 -7.45
CA LEU A 66 -9.12 0.39 -7.42
C LEU A 66 -8.26 0.59 -8.68
N PHE A 67 -7.73 -0.50 -9.24
CA PHE A 67 -6.90 -0.46 -10.46
C PHE A 67 -7.55 -1.32 -11.57
N PRO A 68 -8.59 -0.78 -12.24
CA PRO A 68 -9.31 -1.50 -13.28
C PRO A 68 -8.45 -1.78 -14.52
N SER A 69 -8.85 -2.79 -15.28
CA SER A 69 -8.36 -3.05 -16.64
C SER A 69 -9.44 -3.77 -17.44
N TYR A 70 -9.38 -3.66 -18.77
CA TYR A 70 -10.31 -4.31 -19.70
C TYR A 70 -10.14 -5.84 -19.81
N GLY A 71 -9.19 -6.44 -19.08
CA GLY A 71 -8.99 -7.88 -19.06
C GLY A 71 -10.13 -8.64 -18.37
N ILE A 72 -10.19 -9.96 -18.57
CA ILE A 72 -11.25 -10.84 -18.04
C ILE A 72 -11.46 -10.74 -16.51
N ASN A 73 -10.41 -10.44 -15.77
CA ASN A 73 -10.46 -10.32 -14.31
C ASN A 73 -10.93 -8.93 -13.84
N GLY A 74 -11.15 -7.97 -14.74
CA GLY A 74 -11.62 -6.62 -14.43
C GLY A 74 -10.60 -5.70 -13.73
N HIS A 75 -9.37 -6.17 -13.52
CA HIS A 75 -8.29 -5.42 -12.88
C HIS A 75 -6.95 -5.63 -13.59
N ILE A 76 -6.00 -4.73 -13.33
CA ILE A 76 -4.66 -4.80 -13.89
C ILE A 76 -3.94 -6.10 -13.48
N THR A 77 -3.13 -6.66 -14.38
CA THR A 77 -2.35 -7.88 -14.09
C THR A 77 -1.05 -7.54 -13.37
N ARG A 78 -0.46 -8.54 -12.69
CA ARG A 78 0.88 -8.42 -12.08
C ARG A 78 1.93 -7.99 -13.12
N ASP A 79 1.86 -8.55 -14.32
CA ASP A 79 2.82 -8.26 -15.38
C ASP A 79 2.68 -6.84 -15.90
N ALA A 80 1.45 -6.32 -16.00
CA ALA A 80 1.23 -4.93 -16.32
C ALA A 80 1.79 -3.98 -15.25
N VAL A 81 1.72 -4.35 -13.95
CA VAL A 81 2.41 -3.58 -12.89
C VAL A 81 3.93 -3.62 -13.07
N ASN A 82 4.51 -4.80 -13.32
CA ASN A 82 5.95 -4.94 -13.54
C ASN A 82 6.43 -4.16 -14.77
N LYS A 83 5.65 -4.18 -15.86
CA LYS A 83 5.92 -3.42 -17.08
C LYS A 83 5.86 -1.92 -16.79
N LEU A 84 4.83 -1.44 -16.12
CA LEU A 84 4.71 -0.03 -15.71
C LEU A 84 5.94 0.43 -14.90
N LEU A 85 6.39 -0.39 -13.93
CA LEU A 85 7.57 -0.06 -13.14
C LEU A 85 8.86 -0.07 -13.98
N ALA A 86 8.98 -1.01 -14.93
CA ALA A 86 10.09 -1.01 -15.87
C ALA A 86 10.08 0.24 -16.77
N ASP A 87 8.92 0.65 -17.26
CA ASP A 87 8.78 1.85 -18.09
C ASP A 87 9.13 3.11 -17.30
N ILE A 88 8.73 3.20 -16.02
CA ILE A 88 9.16 4.28 -15.12
C ILE A 88 10.68 4.30 -14.95
N SER A 89 11.33 3.13 -14.82
CA SER A 89 12.78 3.05 -14.69
C SER A 89 13.54 3.53 -15.94
N LEU A 90 12.92 3.46 -17.13
CA LEU A 90 13.51 3.99 -18.36
C LEU A 90 13.44 5.52 -18.44
N ASN A 91 12.49 6.13 -17.73
CA ASN A 91 12.26 7.58 -17.70
C ASN A 91 12.82 8.25 -16.43
N THR A 92 13.62 7.53 -15.64
CA THR A 92 14.22 8.01 -14.39
C THR A 92 15.64 7.46 -14.25
N ASP A 93 16.49 8.09 -13.43
CA ASP A 93 17.84 7.57 -13.13
C ASP A 93 17.84 6.37 -12.17
N ILE A 94 16.73 5.63 -12.07
CA ILE A 94 16.58 4.49 -11.18
C ILE A 94 16.79 3.21 -11.97
N ASP A 95 17.79 2.40 -11.57
CA ASP A 95 18.01 1.07 -12.14
C ASP A 95 16.73 0.22 -12.09
N ARG A 96 16.33 -0.32 -13.26
CA ARG A 96 15.21 -1.23 -13.43
C ARG A 96 15.18 -2.38 -12.41
N LYS A 97 16.34 -2.92 -12.04
CA LYS A 97 16.44 -4.01 -11.03
C LYS A 97 16.02 -3.56 -9.63
N ARG A 98 16.08 -2.25 -9.36
CA ARG A 98 15.69 -1.63 -8.09
C ARG A 98 14.21 -1.21 -8.09
N LEU A 99 13.59 -1.03 -9.25
CA LEU A 99 12.20 -0.60 -9.36
C LEU A 99 11.26 -1.80 -9.64
N THR A 100 11.07 -2.65 -8.63
CA THR A 100 10.14 -3.79 -8.68
C THR A 100 9.21 -3.76 -7.46
N PRO A 101 8.04 -4.43 -7.49
CA PRO A 101 7.12 -4.41 -6.34
C PRO A 101 7.77 -4.96 -5.06
N HIS A 102 8.62 -5.99 -5.19
CA HIS A 102 9.34 -6.55 -4.06
C HIS A 102 10.38 -5.58 -3.48
N LYS A 103 11.10 -4.86 -4.33
CA LYS A 103 12.07 -3.84 -3.89
C LYS A 103 11.40 -2.61 -3.29
N LEU A 104 10.25 -2.17 -3.83
CA LEU A 104 9.45 -1.10 -3.23
C LEU A 104 8.96 -1.48 -1.82
N ARG A 105 8.48 -2.72 -1.66
CA ARG A 105 8.09 -3.26 -0.35
C ARG A 105 9.26 -3.35 0.62
N HIS A 106 10.42 -3.79 0.16
CA HIS A 106 11.63 -3.81 1.00
C HIS A 106 12.04 -2.39 1.39
N ALA A 107 12.02 -1.44 0.44
CA ALA A 107 12.31 -0.05 0.72
C ALA A 107 11.36 0.55 1.76
N PHE A 108 10.06 0.28 1.68
CA PHE A 108 9.09 0.66 2.71
C PHE A 108 9.48 0.12 4.09
N ALA A 109 9.77 -1.18 4.18
CA ALA A 109 10.14 -1.84 5.44
C ALA A 109 11.40 -1.22 6.05
N THR A 110 12.48 -1.13 5.26
CA THR A 110 13.74 -0.51 5.67
C THR A 110 13.53 0.94 6.09
N HIS A 111 12.69 1.68 5.36
CA HIS A 111 12.47 3.08 5.67
C HIS A 111 11.80 3.28 7.03
N ILE A 112 10.74 2.53 7.30
CA ILE A 112 10.00 2.65 8.55
C ILE A 112 10.84 2.16 9.73
N MET A 113 11.62 1.08 9.56
CA MET A 113 12.58 0.63 10.57
C MET A 113 13.67 1.67 10.86
N ASN A 114 14.25 2.29 9.83
CA ASN A 114 15.31 3.29 9.98
C ASN A 114 14.86 4.54 10.75
N ARG A 115 13.54 4.76 10.88
CA ARG A 115 12.96 5.85 11.65
C ARG A 115 12.32 5.39 12.96
N GLY A 116 12.79 4.26 13.48
CA GLY A 116 12.53 3.82 14.85
C GLY A 116 11.22 3.05 15.03
N ALA A 117 10.60 2.56 13.96
CA ALA A 117 9.47 1.65 14.11
C ALA A 117 9.93 0.28 14.61
N ASP A 118 9.14 -0.30 15.52
CA ASP A 118 9.36 -1.63 16.03
C ASP A 118 9.24 -2.68 14.91
N LEU A 119 10.12 -3.68 14.91
CA LEU A 119 10.13 -4.76 13.91
C LEU A 119 8.80 -5.50 13.85
N ARG A 120 8.10 -5.68 14.98
CA ARG A 120 6.78 -6.31 15.05
C ARG A 120 5.74 -5.50 14.28
N VAL A 121 5.73 -4.18 14.46
CA VAL A 121 4.84 -3.27 13.73
C VAL A 121 5.08 -3.38 12.21
N VAL A 122 6.34 -3.43 11.79
CA VAL A 122 6.69 -3.59 10.37
C VAL A 122 6.25 -4.97 9.84
N GLN A 123 6.46 -6.05 10.61
CA GLN A 123 6.02 -7.39 10.23
C GLN A 123 4.50 -7.50 10.06
N GLU A 124 3.73 -6.85 10.93
CA GLU A 124 2.27 -6.79 10.86
C GLU A 124 1.78 -6.02 9.63
N LEU A 125 2.32 -4.81 9.38
CA LEU A 125 1.99 -4.01 8.18
C LEU A 125 2.24 -4.78 6.88
N LEU A 126 3.33 -5.56 6.85
CA LEU A 126 3.69 -6.42 5.73
C LEU A 126 2.86 -7.71 5.68
N GLY A 127 2.12 -8.06 6.72
CA GLY A 127 1.36 -9.30 6.79
C GLY A 127 2.25 -10.55 6.80
N HIS A 128 3.28 -10.53 7.65
CA HIS A 128 4.07 -11.72 7.99
C HIS A 128 3.32 -12.51 9.08
N SER A 129 3.18 -13.81 8.86
CA SER A 129 2.08 -14.64 9.39
C SER A 129 2.19 -15.08 10.86
N SER A 130 3.02 -14.44 11.68
CA SER A 130 3.27 -14.87 13.07
C SER A 130 2.67 -13.92 14.11
N ILE A 131 1.59 -14.43 14.72
CA ILE A 131 1.01 -14.12 16.04
C ILE A 131 -0.04 -12.99 16.14
N SER A 132 -1.22 -13.45 16.53
CA SER A 132 -2.33 -12.85 17.30
C SER A 132 -3.11 -11.64 16.74
N THR A 133 -4.38 -11.95 16.46
CA THR A 133 -5.58 -11.16 16.76
C THR A 133 -5.74 -9.78 16.12
N THR A 134 -6.67 -9.75 15.16
CA THR A 134 -7.48 -8.60 14.72
C THR A 134 -7.96 -7.71 15.88
N GLU A 135 -8.08 -8.25 17.10
CA GLU A 135 -8.52 -7.55 18.31
C GLU A 135 -7.50 -6.52 18.83
N ILE A 136 -6.20 -6.71 18.59
CA ILE A 136 -5.18 -5.73 18.99
C ILE A 136 -5.37 -4.41 18.21
N TYR A 137 -5.83 -4.47 16.96
CA TYR A 137 -5.93 -3.30 16.08
C TYR A 137 -7.11 -2.37 16.33
N THR A 138 -8.15 -2.80 17.04
CA THR A 138 -9.21 -1.87 17.45
C THR A 138 -8.72 -0.91 18.53
N HIS A 139 -7.77 -1.36 19.36
CA HIS A 139 -7.14 -0.56 20.41
C HIS A 139 -5.80 0.07 19.97
N ILE A 140 -5.13 -0.51 18.97
CA ILE A 140 -3.89 0.01 18.35
C ILE A 140 -4.16 0.63 16.95
N LEU A 141 -5.37 1.16 16.72
CA LEU A 141 -5.55 2.40 15.92
C LEU A 141 -5.00 3.59 16.71
N ASP A 142 -3.86 3.36 17.37
CA ASP A 142 -3.19 4.29 18.23
C ASP A 142 -2.63 5.38 17.32
N THR A 143 -2.85 6.61 17.72
CA THR A 143 -2.24 7.82 17.15
C THR A 143 -0.77 7.57 16.82
N ARG A 144 -0.08 6.77 17.65
CA ARG A 144 1.31 6.33 17.48
C ARG A 144 1.64 5.61 16.16
N LEU A 145 0.81 4.71 15.63
CA LEU A 145 1.11 4.02 14.36
C LEU A 145 0.94 4.96 13.17
N ILE A 146 -0.12 5.76 13.20
CA ILE A 146 -0.38 6.80 12.21
C ILE A 146 0.73 7.86 12.28
N ASP A 147 1.13 8.28 13.48
CA ASP A 147 2.18 9.25 13.70
C ASP A 147 3.55 8.70 13.30
N LEU A 148 3.83 7.42 13.54
CA LEU A 148 5.01 6.75 13.01
C LEU A 148 4.98 6.73 11.49
N LEU A 149 3.88 6.35 10.85
CA LEU A 149 3.81 6.40 9.38
C LEU A 149 3.95 7.83 8.84
N LYS A 150 3.37 8.83 9.51
CA LYS A 150 3.50 10.26 9.15
C LYS A 150 4.90 10.83 9.40
N LYS A 151 5.56 10.44 10.48
CA LYS A 151 6.93 10.87 10.80
C LYS A 151 7.95 10.09 10.01
N SER A 152 7.60 8.86 9.61
CA SER A 152 8.56 7.92 9.08
C SER A 152 8.51 7.79 7.57
N HIS A 153 7.38 7.96 6.90
CA HIS A 153 7.34 7.68 5.48
C HIS A 153 7.90 8.86 4.63
N PRO A 154 8.75 8.65 3.60
CA PRO A 154 9.28 9.78 2.79
C PRO A 154 8.23 10.57 2.04
N LEU A 155 7.11 9.91 1.78
CA LEU A 155 6.00 10.48 1.04
C LEU A 155 4.90 11.02 1.95
N SER A 156 5.02 10.92 3.28
CA SER A 156 4.25 11.82 4.15
C SER A 156 4.95 13.17 4.13
N LYS A 157 4.50 14.04 3.22
CA LYS A 157 4.82 15.46 3.35
C LYS A 157 4.39 15.91 4.74
N ASP A 158 5.29 16.61 5.41
CA ASP A 158 5.19 17.11 6.78
C ASP A 158 3.80 17.66 7.11
N GLY A 159 3.37 17.40 8.34
CA GLY A 159 2.04 17.75 8.82
C GLY A 159 1.70 19.22 8.61
N ILE A 160 0.59 19.46 7.92
CA ILE A 160 -0.57 20.29 8.22
C ILE A 160 -1.67 19.86 7.23
#